data_AF-A0A3Q3G075-F1
#
_entry.id   AF-A0A3Q3G075-F1
#
_cell.length_a   1.000
_cell.length_b   1.000
_cell.length_c   1.000
_cell.angle_alpha   90.00
_cell.angle_beta   90.00
_cell.angle_gamma   90.00
#
_symmetry.space_group_name_H-M   'P 1'
#
loop_
_entity.id
_entity.type
_entity.pdbx_description
1 polymer ?
#
loop_
_entity_poly.entity_id
_entity_poly.type
_entity_poly.pdbx_seq_one_letter_code
_entity_poly.pdbx_strand_id
1 'polypeptide(L)'
;MVKTEDMSTTADSWREVFERSRLVPPPRQAVRLAVDSHFTQSHGFQLCLSRLTVAQPPQEISEGGQDLTYQLRVTLFDKSHQHFFGKTWKSQPQRMKNNKIFFDQVLYFHTSLRLSSTVVVLELVSLLPRPDGSQQALGCGFTVLELFINRPEAQPADGDRRLNLHHGSPRNLLHPLLKDAVDYNSLLKAIEGARLDCVIKNHPALVSMMHLLPENVLVSGDEDIPGIAASPTGKHHMIGSSSPVK
;
A
#
# COMPACT_ATOMS: atom_id res chain seq x y z
N MET A 1 46.56 7.55 -16.45
CA MET A 1 45.96 7.86 -15.14
C MET A 1 44.46 7.70 -15.31
N VAL A 2 43.93 6.50 -15.04
CA VAL A 2 42.50 6.20 -15.20
C VAL A 2 41.79 6.70 -13.95
N LYS A 3 40.78 7.56 -14.14
CA LYS A 3 39.94 8.09 -13.06
C LYS A 3 39.19 6.94 -12.37
N THR A 4 39.63 6.58 -11.18
CA THR A 4 38.90 5.78 -10.20
C THR A 4 37.86 6.64 -9.49
N GLU A 5 36.77 6.99 -10.18
CA GLU A 5 35.65 7.76 -9.58
C GLU A 5 34.27 7.08 -9.70
N ASP A 6 34.16 5.84 -10.23
CA ASP A 6 32.84 5.26 -10.60
C ASP A 6 32.42 3.96 -9.88
N MET A 7 33.18 3.47 -8.90
CA MET A 7 32.86 2.19 -8.22
C MET A 7 32.13 2.30 -6.88
N SER A 8 32.21 3.44 -6.18
CA SER A 8 31.51 3.60 -4.88
C SER A 8 30.04 4.00 -5.07
N THR A 9 29.75 4.86 -6.05
CA THR A 9 28.40 5.33 -6.39
C THR A 9 27.48 4.20 -6.86
N THR A 10 28.02 3.23 -7.59
CA THR A 10 27.27 2.06 -8.09
C THR A 10 26.99 1.04 -6.98
N ALA A 11 27.92 0.82 -6.06
CA ALA A 11 27.72 -0.10 -4.91
C ALA A 11 26.67 0.43 -3.92
N ASP A 12 26.66 1.74 -3.65
CA ASP A 12 25.64 2.38 -2.82
C ASP A 12 24.27 2.34 -3.50
N SER A 13 24.22 2.52 -4.83
CA SER A 13 23.00 2.37 -5.61
C SER A 13 22.39 0.96 -5.51
N TRP A 14 23.18 -0.11 -5.53
CA TRP A 14 22.64 -1.48 -5.44
C TRP A 14 22.13 -1.82 -4.05
N ARG A 15 22.77 -1.32 -2.99
CA ARG A 15 22.29 -1.47 -1.62
C ARG A 15 20.91 -0.81 -1.45
N GLU A 16 20.75 0.40 -1.97
CA GLU A 16 19.45 1.08 -1.95
C GLU A 16 18.38 0.32 -2.72
N VAL A 17 18.71 -0.20 -3.91
CA VAL A 17 17.79 -1.03 -4.70
C VAL A 17 17.41 -2.30 -3.95
N PHE A 18 18.36 -2.98 -3.31
CA PHE A 18 18.08 -4.18 -2.53
C PHE A 18 17.17 -3.90 -1.33
N GLU A 19 17.49 -2.88 -0.53
CA GLU A 19 16.65 -2.50 0.62
C GLU A 19 15.25 -2.06 0.19
N ARG A 20 15.13 -1.37 -0.95
CA ARG A 20 13.83 -1.00 -1.55
C ARG A 20 13.06 -2.20 -2.12
N SER A 21 13.75 -3.25 -2.54
CA SER A 21 13.15 -4.40 -3.22
C SER A 21 13.01 -5.63 -2.33
N ARG A 22 13.37 -5.51 -1.05
CA ARG A 22 13.29 -6.60 -0.08
C ARG A 22 11.84 -7.06 0.11
N LEU A 23 11.60 -8.33 -0.20
CA LEU A 23 10.31 -8.98 -0.03
C LEU A 23 10.27 -9.74 1.29
N VAL A 24 9.23 -9.52 2.09
CA VAL A 24 8.95 -10.34 3.27
C VAL A 24 8.00 -11.47 2.86
N PRO A 25 8.34 -12.75 3.07
CA PRO A 25 7.45 -13.85 2.70
C PRO A 25 6.19 -13.86 3.59
N PRO A 26 5.06 -14.35 3.06
CA PRO A 26 3.86 -14.57 3.87
C PRO A 26 4.06 -15.69 4.91
N PRO A 27 3.20 -15.76 5.95
CA PRO A 27 3.26 -16.85 6.93
C PRO A 27 3.08 -18.21 6.25
N ARG A 28 3.97 -19.16 6.56
CA ARG A 28 3.92 -20.52 5.97
C ARG A 28 2.58 -21.21 6.22
N GLN A 29 2.00 -20.96 7.38
CA GLN A 29 0.70 -21.48 7.79
C GLN A 29 -0.42 -20.92 6.89
N ALA A 30 -0.41 -19.62 6.59
CA ALA A 30 -1.37 -19.01 5.67
C ALA A 30 -1.23 -19.60 4.25
N VAL A 31 0.00 -19.81 3.78
CA VAL A 31 0.25 -20.45 2.47
C VAL A 31 -0.31 -21.87 2.44
N ARG A 32 -0.08 -22.68 3.49
CA ARG A 32 -0.64 -24.04 3.59
C ARG A 32 -2.17 -24.02 3.60
N LEU A 33 -2.77 -23.17 4.42
CA LEU A 33 -4.22 -23.03 4.49
C LEU A 33 -4.83 -22.60 3.15
N ALA A 34 -4.17 -21.72 2.40
CA ALA A 34 -4.62 -21.35 1.06
C ALA A 34 -4.61 -22.55 0.12
N VAL A 35 -3.54 -23.37 0.14
CA VAL A 35 -3.45 -24.61 -0.65
C VAL A 35 -4.54 -25.62 -0.26
N ASP A 36 -4.72 -25.86 1.05
CA ASP A 36 -5.73 -26.79 1.58
C ASP A 36 -7.15 -26.34 1.24
N SER A 37 -7.36 -25.02 1.13
CA SER A 37 -8.63 -24.42 0.70
C SER A 37 -8.78 -24.33 -0.83
N HIS A 38 -7.92 -25.01 -1.58
CA HIS A 38 -7.88 -25.00 -3.06
C HIS A 38 -7.67 -23.60 -3.69
N PHE A 39 -7.03 -22.68 -2.97
CA PHE A 39 -6.62 -21.37 -3.49
C PHE A 39 -5.22 -21.43 -4.10
N THR A 40 -5.05 -22.26 -5.12
CA THR A 40 -3.75 -22.47 -5.79
C THR A 40 -3.44 -21.43 -6.85
N GLN A 41 -4.47 -20.76 -7.39
CA GLN A 41 -4.31 -19.73 -8.41
C GLN A 41 -4.29 -18.32 -7.78
N SER A 42 -3.30 -17.53 -8.20
CA SER A 42 -3.16 -16.11 -7.86
C SER A 42 -4.19 -15.28 -8.61
N HIS A 43 -4.83 -14.32 -7.93
CA HIS A 43 -5.77 -13.37 -8.53
C HIS A 43 -5.17 -11.97 -8.55
N GLY A 44 -5.40 -11.25 -9.66
CA GLY A 44 -4.92 -9.89 -9.85
C GLY A 44 -5.94 -8.85 -9.39
N PHE A 45 -5.43 -7.78 -8.81
CA PHE A 45 -6.22 -6.68 -8.25
C PHE A 45 -5.69 -5.33 -8.71
N GLN A 46 -6.60 -4.36 -8.78
CA GLN A 46 -6.30 -2.96 -8.97
C GLN A 46 -6.85 -2.16 -7.78
N LEU A 47 -5.98 -1.46 -7.06
CA LEU A 47 -6.31 -0.59 -5.94
C LEU A 47 -6.06 0.88 -6.32
N CYS A 48 -7.14 1.64 -6.48
CA CYS A 48 -7.08 3.07 -6.74
C CYS A 48 -7.17 3.84 -5.42
N LEU A 49 -6.21 4.70 -5.15
CA LEU A 49 -6.08 5.53 -3.96
C LEU A 49 -6.26 6.99 -4.39
N SER A 50 -7.44 7.55 -4.13
CA SER A 50 -7.80 8.86 -4.68
C SER A 50 -7.32 10.00 -3.76
N ARG A 51 -8.04 10.23 -2.66
CA ARG A 51 -7.76 11.31 -1.73
C ARG A 51 -7.96 10.90 -0.29
N LEU A 52 -7.21 11.55 0.59
CA LEU A 52 -7.44 11.57 2.01
C LEU A 52 -8.05 12.92 2.41
N THR A 53 -9.15 12.91 3.15
CA THR A 53 -9.71 14.10 3.82
C THR A 53 -9.40 14.04 5.30
N VAL A 54 -9.01 15.14 5.93
CA VAL A 54 -8.72 15.24 7.37
C VAL A 54 -9.42 16.46 7.95
N ALA A 55 -10.40 16.28 8.83
CA ALA A 55 -11.22 17.40 9.33
C ALA A 55 -10.43 18.42 10.18
N GLN A 56 -9.52 17.94 11.02
CA GLN A 56 -8.59 18.77 11.79
C GLN A 56 -7.17 18.23 11.58
N PRO A 57 -6.23 19.03 11.02
CA PRO A 57 -4.84 18.61 11.00
C PRO A 57 -4.39 18.36 12.46
N PRO A 58 -3.70 17.25 12.76
CA PRO A 58 -3.10 16.98 14.07
C PRO A 58 -2.48 18.24 14.69
N GLN A 59 -2.76 18.51 15.96
CA GLN A 59 -2.45 19.78 16.65
C GLN A 59 -0.95 20.14 16.67
N GLU A 60 -0.05 19.16 16.43
CA GLU A 60 1.39 19.35 16.22
C GLU A 60 1.75 20.06 14.89
N ILE A 61 0.77 20.32 14.01
CA ILE A 61 0.95 20.87 12.65
C ILE A 61 0.81 22.41 12.62
N SER A 62 0.36 23.04 13.71
CA SER A 62 0.05 24.48 13.71
C SER A 62 1.22 25.40 14.06
N GLU A 63 2.34 24.91 14.58
CA GLU A 63 3.46 25.78 15.01
C GLU A 63 4.69 25.76 14.10
N GLY A 64 4.67 25.05 12.97
CA GLY A 64 5.77 25.17 12.00
C GLY A 64 5.62 24.34 10.72
N GLY A 65 5.74 25.02 9.58
CA GLY A 65 6.34 24.43 8.39
C GLY A 65 5.49 24.46 7.12
N GLN A 66 5.79 25.41 6.24
CA GLN A 66 5.35 25.42 4.83
C GLN A 66 5.87 24.20 4.02
N ASP A 67 6.70 23.34 4.63
CA ASP A 67 7.40 22.22 3.98
C ASP A 67 6.94 20.82 4.43
N LEU A 68 5.88 20.72 5.24
CA LEU A 68 5.34 19.41 5.62
C LEU A 68 4.71 18.70 4.42
N THR A 69 5.14 17.47 4.16
CA THR A 69 4.56 16.60 3.13
C THR A 69 4.06 15.30 3.74
N TYR A 70 3.21 14.60 3.01
CA TYR A 70 2.58 13.36 3.44
C TYR A 70 2.82 12.26 2.42
N GLN A 71 3.04 11.05 2.92
CA GLN A 71 3.23 9.85 2.12
C GLN A 71 2.23 8.80 2.56
N LEU A 72 1.60 8.15 1.58
CA LEU A 72 0.80 6.97 1.81
C LEU A 72 1.68 5.73 1.67
N ARG A 73 1.59 4.82 2.64
CA ARG A 73 2.29 3.53 2.62
C ARG A 73 1.28 2.40 2.61
N VAL A 74 1.54 1.40 1.78
CA VAL A 74 0.60 0.28 1.57
C VAL A 74 1.36 -1.04 1.72
N THR A 75 0.88 -1.90 2.62
CA THR A 75 1.53 -3.17 2.96
C THR A 75 0.48 -4.26 3.15
N LEU A 76 0.83 -5.51 2.85
CA LEU A 76 -0.04 -6.66 3.15
C LEU A 76 0.16 -7.15 4.59
N PHE A 77 -0.92 -7.61 5.20
CA PHE A 77 -0.93 -8.11 6.57
C PHE A 77 -1.83 -9.33 6.69
N ASP A 78 -1.38 -10.34 7.42
CA ASP A 78 -2.20 -11.48 7.81
C ASP A 78 -2.67 -11.30 9.26
N LYS A 79 -3.99 -11.15 9.43
CA LYS A 79 -4.64 -10.93 10.73
C LYS A 79 -4.45 -12.09 11.71
N SER A 80 -4.51 -13.33 11.22
CA SER A 80 -4.46 -14.54 12.05
C SER A 80 -3.06 -14.78 12.62
N HIS A 81 -2.03 -14.42 11.86
CA HIS A 81 -0.63 -14.58 12.26
C HIS A 81 0.01 -13.28 12.74
N GLN A 82 -0.72 -12.16 12.68
CA GLN A 82 -0.26 -10.81 12.97
C GLN A 82 1.07 -10.50 12.28
N HIS A 83 1.13 -10.76 10.98
CA HIS A 83 2.38 -10.74 10.22
C HIS A 83 2.27 -9.86 8.99
N PHE A 84 3.14 -8.86 8.91
CA PHE A 84 3.31 -8.05 7.70
C PHE A 84 4.13 -8.83 6.68
N PHE A 85 3.69 -8.82 5.43
CA PHE A 85 4.38 -9.50 4.34
C PHE A 85 4.31 -8.71 3.03
N GLY A 86 5.00 -9.21 2.02
CA GLY A 86 5.19 -8.52 0.76
C GLY A 86 6.23 -7.40 0.86
N LYS A 87 6.07 -6.40 0.00
CA LYS A 87 6.85 -5.16 -0.02
C LYS A 87 5.93 -4.00 0.31
N THR A 88 6.38 -3.10 1.20
CA THR A 88 5.65 -1.85 1.48
C THR A 88 5.84 -0.89 0.31
N TRP A 89 4.76 -0.62 -0.40
CA TRP A 89 4.70 0.44 -1.39
C TRP A 89 4.62 1.81 -0.70
N LYS A 90 5.21 2.84 -1.31
CA LYS A 90 5.26 4.20 -0.77
C LYS A 90 4.94 5.19 -1.88
N SER A 91 3.98 6.08 -1.65
CA SER A 91 3.67 7.15 -2.59
C SER A 91 4.79 8.18 -2.66
N GLN A 92 4.76 8.98 -3.73
CA GLN A 92 5.46 10.26 -3.72
C GLN A 92 4.92 11.15 -2.59
N PRO A 93 5.77 12.01 -1.98
CA PRO A 93 5.31 12.98 -0.98
C PRO A 93 4.32 13.98 -1.59
N GLN A 94 3.22 14.21 -0.90
CA GLN A 94 2.14 15.11 -1.31
C GLN A 94 1.88 16.19 -0.26
N ARG A 95 1.51 17.39 -0.70
CA ARG A 95 1.10 18.48 0.21
C ARG A 95 -0.39 18.43 0.49
N MET A 96 -0.76 18.80 1.71
CA MET A 96 -2.17 18.98 2.09
C MET A 96 -2.67 20.32 1.56
N LYS A 97 -3.84 20.32 0.92
CA LYS A 97 -4.54 21.49 0.39
C LYS A 97 -6.00 21.44 0.81
N ASN A 98 -6.50 22.47 1.47
CA ASN A 98 -7.90 22.57 1.93
C ASN A 98 -8.38 21.30 2.64
N ASN A 99 -7.60 20.85 3.63
CA ASN A 99 -7.90 19.65 4.41
C ASN A 99 -7.92 18.33 3.63
N LYS A 100 -7.31 18.31 2.44
CA LYS A 100 -7.25 17.13 1.57
C LYS A 100 -5.84 16.87 1.07
N ILE A 101 -5.49 15.61 0.90
CA ILE A 101 -4.27 15.16 0.25
C ILE A 101 -4.71 14.30 -0.95
N PHE A 102 -4.26 14.66 -2.14
CA PHE A 102 -4.56 13.94 -3.37
C PHE A 102 -3.36 13.05 -3.72
N PHE A 103 -3.58 11.76 -3.80
CA PHE A 103 -2.56 10.81 -4.21
C PHE A 103 -2.74 10.42 -5.67
N ASP A 104 -3.98 10.14 -6.08
CA ASP A 104 -4.37 9.72 -7.43
C ASP A 104 -3.49 8.56 -7.95
N GLN A 105 -3.26 7.58 -7.08
CA GLN A 105 -2.38 6.44 -7.33
C GLN A 105 -3.18 5.20 -7.67
N VAL A 106 -2.68 4.41 -8.62
CA VAL A 106 -3.25 3.12 -8.98
C VAL A 106 -2.19 2.06 -8.74
N LEU A 107 -2.48 1.14 -7.83
CA LEU A 107 -1.61 0.02 -7.50
C LEU A 107 -2.17 -1.27 -8.12
N TYR A 108 -1.27 -2.07 -8.66
CA TYR A 108 -1.56 -3.41 -9.15
C TYR A 108 -0.81 -4.40 -8.28
N PHE A 109 -1.47 -5.50 -7.95
CA PHE A 109 -0.84 -6.61 -7.24
C PHE A 109 -1.60 -7.90 -7.52
N HIS A 110 -0.98 -9.03 -7.24
CA HIS A 110 -1.66 -10.32 -7.25
C HIS A 110 -1.28 -11.16 -6.04
N THR A 111 -2.22 -12.01 -5.62
CA THR A 111 -2.02 -12.94 -4.49
C THR A 111 -2.88 -14.19 -4.63
N SER A 112 -2.31 -15.32 -4.25
CA SER A 112 -2.95 -16.62 -4.04
C SER A 112 -3.52 -16.75 -2.62
N LEU A 113 -3.13 -15.88 -1.70
CA LEU A 113 -3.61 -15.85 -0.31
C LEU A 113 -5.00 -15.22 -0.24
N ARG A 114 -5.98 -15.94 -0.79
CA ARG A 114 -7.38 -15.51 -0.86
C ARG A 114 -8.15 -15.83 0.43
N LEU A 115 -7.49 -15.63 1.56
CA LEU A 115 -8.01 -15.87 2.91
C LEU A 115 -8.57 -14.56 3.47
N SER A 116 -9.65 -14.63 4.25
CA SER A 116 -10.22 -13.44 4.93
C SER A 116 -9.30 -12.83 6.00
N SER A 117 -8.24 -13.56 6.38
CA SER A 117 -7.14 -13.04 7.22
C SER A 117 -6.24 -12.07 6.46
N THR A 118 -6.16 -12.17 5.13
CA THR A 118 -5.29 -11.33 4.31
C THR A 118 -5.95 -9.99 4.02
N VAL A 119 -5.28 -8.92 4.46
CA VAL A 119 -5.77 -7.54 4.35
C VAL A 119 -4.67 -6.62 3.85
N VAL A 120 -5.07 -5.45 3.35
CA VAL A 120 -4.16 -4.35 3.01
C VAL A 120 -4.19 -3.34 4.13
N VAL A 121 -3.02 -2.94 4.62
CA VAL A 121 -2.85 -1.89 5.61
C VAL A 121 -2.37 -0.63 4.89
N LEU A 122 -3.09 0.47 5.11
CA LEU A 122 -2.77 1.78 4.54
C LEU A 122 -2.39 2.73 5.67
N GLU A 123 -1.15 3.21 5.67
CA GLU A 123 -0.60 4.12 6.68
C GLU A 123 -0.34 5.50 6.07
N LEU A 124 -0.84 6.55 6.73
CA LEU A 124 -0.47 7.92 6.44
C LEU A 124 0.75 8.29 7.28
N VAL A 125 1.78 8.81 6.62
CA VAL A 125 3.03 9.23 7.24
C VAL A 125 3.31 10.69 6.88
N SER A 126 3.54 11.54 7.88
CA SER A 126 4.09 12.87 7.66
C SER A 126 5.61 12.78 7.48
N LEU A 127 6.13 13.60 6.57
CA LEU A 127 7.53 13.71 6.22
C LEU A 127 7.96 15.15 6.50
N LEU A 128 8.74 15.31 7.56
CA LEU A 128 9.33 16.58 7.95
C LEU A 128 10.79 16.63 7.46
N PRO A 129 11.19 17.64 6.68
CA PRO A 129 12.59 17.82 6.30
C PRO A 129 13.45 18.08 7.54
N ARG A 130 14.61 17.44 7.60
CA ARG A 130 15.66 17.75 8.58
C ARG A 130 16.70 18.68 7.97
N PRO A 131 17.43 19.47 8.79
CA PRO A 131 18.49 20.36 8.30
C PRO A 131 19.63 19.65 7.55
N ASP A 132 19.83 18.35 7.82
CA ASP A 132 20.83 17.50 7.17
C ASP A 132 20.39 16.99 5.77
N GLY A 133 19.22 17.38 5.29
CA GLY A 133 18.65 16.96 4.01
C GLY A 133 17.88 15.63 4.07
N SER A 134 17.89 14.92 5.20
CA SER A 134 17.07 13.72 5.39
C SER A 134 15.63 14.09 5.77
N GLN A 135 14.73 13.10 5.83
CA GLN A 135 13.34 13.31 6.23
C GLN A 135 13.02 12.51 7.49
N GLN A 136 12.42 13.18 8.48
CA GLN A 136 11.79 12.52 9.61
C GLN A 136 10.41 12.03 9.21
N ALA A 137 10.17 10.73 9.35
CA ALA A 137 8.88 10.11 9.08
C ALA A 137 8.11 9.86 10.39
N LEU A 138 6.87 10.36 10.48
CA LEU A 138 5.98 10.21 11.63
C LEU A 138 4.63 9.63 11.20
N GLY A 139 4.18 8.55 11.84
CA GLY A 139 2.89 7.94 11.53
C GLY A 139 1.74 8.82 12.02
N CYS A 140 0.86 9.22 11.12
CA CYS A 140 -0.29 10.08 11.43
C CYS A 140 -1.59 9.28 11.63
N GLY A 141 -1.60 8.03 11.22
CA GLY A 141 -2.74 7.13 11.36
C GLY A 141 -2.72 6.05 10.29
N PHE A 142 -3.55 5.03 10.47
CA PHE A 142 -3.64 3.93 9.52
C PHE A 142 -5.06 3.38 9.42
N THR A 143 -5.32 2.61 8.37
CA THR A 143 -6.57 1.89 8.19
C THR A 143 -6.31 0.53 7.57
N VAL A 144 -7.31 -0.34 7.65
CA VAL A 144 -7.26 -1.71 7.15
C VAL A 144 -8.36 -1.90 6.11
N LEU A 145 -7.97 -2.37 4.94
CA LEU A 145 -8.85 -2.74 3.85
C LEU A 145 -8.91 -4.28 3.75
N GLU A 146 -10.09 -4.84 3.96
CA GLU A 146 -10.31 -6.27 3.75
C GLU A 146 -10.45 -6.58 2.26
N LEU A 147 -9.64 -7.53 1.77
CA LEU A 147 -9.66 -7.95 0.37
C LEU A 147 -10.67 -9.06 0.11
N PHE A 148 -10.89 -9.93 1.10
CA PHE A 148 -11.69 -11.14 0.96
C PHE A 148 -12.70 -11.19 2.09
N ILE A 149 -13.94 -10.81 1.79
CA ILE A 149 -14.99 -10.78 2.81
C ILE A 149 -15.84 -12.05 2.67
N ASN A 150 -15.68 -12.96 3.63
CA ASN A 150 -16.47 -14.19 3.73
C ASN A 150 -17.72 -13.96 4.59
N ARG A 151 -18.49 -12.90 4.33
CA ARG A 151 -19.77 -12.65 5.02
C ARG A 151 -20.89 -12.48 3.99
N PRO A 152 -22.01 -13.21 4.12
CA PRO A 152 -23.12 -13.14 3.16
C PRO A 152 -23.72 -11.75 2.99
N GLU A 153 -23.67 -10.92 4.04
CA GLU A 153 -24.23 -9.56 4.05
C GLU A 153 -23.23 -8.45 3.68
N ALA A 154 -21.97 -8.81 3.42
CA ALA A 154 -20.95 -7.82 3.14
C ALA A 154 -21.02 -7.31 1.70
N GLN A 155 -20.69 -6.02 1.53
CA GLN A 155 -20.49 -5.47 0.19
C GLN A 155 -19.42 -6.28 -0.55
N PRO A 156 -19.60 -6.56 -1.85
CA PRO A 156 -18.63 -7.30 -2.64
C PRO A 156 -17.26 -6.62 -2.50
N ALA A 157 -16.18 -7.39 -2.35
CA ALA A 157 -14.84 -6.83 -2.17
C ALA A 157 -14.52 -5.73 -3.19
N ASP A 158 -14.99 -5.91 -4.43
CA ASP A 158 -14.92 -4.93 -5.52
C ASP A 158 -15.82 -3.69 -5.27
N GLY A 159 -15.26 -2.50 -5.44
CA GLY A 159 -16.00 -1.24 -5.48
C GLY A 159 -15.39 -0.12 -4.65
N ASP A 160 -16.12 0.99 -4.60
CA ASP A 160 -15.73 2.19 -3.88
C ASP A 160 -15.76 1.95 -2.36
N ARG A 161 -14.79 2.54 -1.67
CA ARG A 161 -14.61 2.43 -0.23
C ARG A 161 -14.24 3.78 0.36
N ARG A 162 -14.80 4.06 1.54
CA ARG A 162 -14.41 5.19 2.38
C ARG A 162 -13.95 4.65 3.72
N LEU A 163 -12.63 4.65 3.92
CA LEU A 163 -12.00 4.04 5.08
C LEU A 163 -11.68 5.13 6.11
N ASN A 164 -12.14 4.94 7.35
CA ASN A 164 -11.73 5.83 8.45
C ASN A 164 -10.28 5.52 8.83
N LEU A 165 -9.49 6.56 9.08
CA LEU A 165 -8.16 6.38 9.69
C LEU A 165 -8.31 6.22 11.19
N HIS A 166 -7.41 5.44 11.78
CA HIS A 166 -7.32 5.21 13.21
C HIS A 166 -6.00 5.75 13.75
N HIS A 167 -6.02 6.17 15.01
CA HIS A 167 -4.85 6.67 15.71
C HIS A 167 -3.78 5.58 15.87
N GLY A 168 -2.53 6.02 15.96
CA GLY A 168 -1.37 5.15 16.19
C GLY A 168 -0.70 4.71 14.90
N SER A 169 0.11 3.67 15.00
CA SER A 169 0.85 3.10 13.87
C SER A 169 0.35 1.69 13.54
N PRO A 170 0.58 1.17 12.32
CA PRO A 170 0.29 -0.21 11.96
C PRO A 170 0.86 -1.25 12.93
N ARG A 171 1.91 -0.91 13.70
CA ARG A 171 2.46 -1.79 14.74
C ARG A 171 1.44 -2.15 15.82
N ASN A 172 0.40 -1.32 16.00
CA ASN A 172 -0.70 -1.63 16.91
C ASN A 172 -1.37 -2.96 16.53
N LEU A 173 -1.43 -3.33 15.24
CA LEU A 173 -1.99 -4.61 14.78
C LEU A 173 -1.26 -5.84 15.32
N LEU A 174 -0.03 -5.67 15.82
CA LEU A 174 0.75 -6.74 16.47
C LEU A 174 0.37 -6.93 17.94
N HIS A 175 -0.53 -6.10 18.48
CA HIS A 175 -0.95 -6.22 19.87
C HIS A 175 -1.78 -7.50 20.07
N PRO A 176 -1.52 -8.31 21.11
CA PRO A 176 -2.22 -9.58 21.31
C PRO A 176 -3.75 -9.47 21.39
N LEU A 177 -4.28 -8.35 21.89
CA LEU A 177 -5.73 -8.10 21.94
C LEU A 177 -6.40 -7.98 20.57
N LEU A 178 -5.63 -7.67 19.52
CA LEU A 178 -6.13 -7.60 18.14
C LEU A 178 -5.98 -8.94 17.40
N LYS A 179 -5.34 -9.93 18.03
CA LYS A 179 -5.25 -11.27 17.45
C LYS A 179 -6.64 -11.89 17.43
N ASP A 180 -7.04 -12.40 16.26
CA ASP A 180 -8.36 -13.01 16.03
C ASP A 180 -9.57 -12.06 16.23
N ALA A 181 -9.32 -10.75 16.37
CA ALA A 181 -10.41 -9.78 16.48
C ALA A 181 -11.23 -9.74 15.17
N VAL A 182 -12.53 -9.93 15.33
CA VAL A 182 -13.50 -9.96 14.22
C VAL A 182 -13.81 -8.57 13.68
N ASP A 183 -13.64 -7.54 14.52
CA ASP A 183 -13.85 -6.13 14.17
C ASP A 183 -12.78 -5.23 14.81
N TYR A 184 -11.83 -4.77 13.99
CA TYR A 184 -10.83 -3.81 14.40
C TYR A 184 -11.39 -2.44 14.72
N ASN A 185 -12.53 -2.04 14.14
CA ASN A 185 -13.10 -0.71 14.37
C ASN A 185 -13.56 -0.55 15.83
N SER A 186 -13.92 -1.65 16.50
CA SER A 186 -14.29 -1.64 17.92
C SER A 186 -13.11 -1.40 18.87
N LEU A 187 -11.89 -1.76 18.45
CA LEU A 187 -10.69 -1.74 19.27
C LEU A 187 -9.74 -0.60 18.91
N LEU A 188 -9.81 -0.12 17.67
CA LEU A 188 -9.02 1.00 17.17
C LEU A 188 -9.80 2.30 17.30
N LYS A 189 -9.14 3.33 17.85
CA LYS A 189 -9.75 4.66 17.95
C LYS A 189 -9.70 5.36 16.59
N ALA A 190 -10.85 5.59 15.98
CA ALA A 190 -10.96 6.37 14.75
C ALA A 190 -10.52 7.83 14.97
N ILE A 191 -9.88 8.42 13.96
CA ILE A 191 -9.54 9.84 13.88
C ILE A 191 -10.74 10.56 13.29
N GLU A 192 -11.30 11.51 14.03
CA GLU A 192 -12.52 12.20 13.63
C GLU A 192 -12.34 12.94 12.30
N GLY A 193 -13.21 12.63 11.33
CA GLY A 193 -13.21 13.25 10.02
C GLY A 193 -12.00 12.94 9.13
N ALA A 194 -11.14 11.98 9.51
CA ALA A 194 -10.06 11.48 8.67
C ALA A 194 -10.51 10.27 7.85
N ARG A 195 -10.61 10.42 6.53
CA ARG A 195 -11.15 9.41 5.62
C ARG A 195 -10.35 9.28 4.33
N LEU A 196 -10.03 8.05 3.95
CA LEU A 196 -9.41 7.68 2.69
C LEU A 196 -10.45 7.15 1.72
N ASP A 197 -10.56 7.79 0.56
CA ASP A 197 -11.41 7.34 -0.55
C ASP A 197 -10.57 6.43 -1.47
N CYS A 198 -10.96 5.17 -1.61
CA CYS A 198 -10.29 4.19 -2.47
C CYS A 198 -11.27 3.30 -3.23
N VAL A 199 -10.77 2.63 -4.27
CA VAL A 199 -11.54 1.69 -5.08
C VAL A 199 -10.69 0.45 -5.28
N ILE A 200 -11.19 -0.72 -4.95
CA ILE A 200 -10.53 -2.00 -5.20
C ILE A 200 -11.32 -2.73 -6.27
N LYS A 201 -10.65 -3.30 -7.27
CA LYS A 201 -11.27 -4.07 -8.34
C LYS A 201 -10.51 -5.34 -8.62
N ASN A 202 -11.21 -6.38 -9.04
CA ASN A 202 -10.55 -7.50 -9.69
C ASN A 202 -9.96 -7.02 -11.02
N HIS A 203 -8.77 -7.50 -11.36
CA HIS A 203 -8.09 -7.13 -12.60
C HIS A 203 -7.64 -8.38 -13.38
N PRO A 204 -8.56 -9.05 -14.10
CA PRO A 204 -8.24 -10.28 -14.85
C PRO A 204 -7.15 -10.09 -15.91
N ALA A 205 -7.03 -8.88 -16.49
CA ALA A 205 -5.98 -8.58 -17.46
C ALA A 205 -4.57 -8.76 -16.88
N LEU A 206 -4.40 -8.59 -15.56
CA LEU A 206 -3.11 -8.80 -14.87
C LEU A 206 -2.62 -10.24 -14.98
N VAL A 207 -3.53 -11.22 -15.13
CA VAL A 207 -3.20 -12.65 -15.22
C VAL A 207 -2.18 -12.92 -16.31
N SER A 208 -2.28 -12.23 -17.44
CA SER A 208 -1.34 -12.36 -18.57
C SER A 208 0.09 -11.92 -18.24
N MET A 209 0.27 -11.03 -17.26
CA MET A 209 1.55 -10.40 -16.89
C MET A 209 2.03 -10.76 -15.49
N MET A 210 1.34 -11.64 -14.75
CA MET A 210 1.72 -12.05 -13.39
C MET A 210 3.13 -12.63 -13.31
N HIS A 211 3.65 -13.23 -14.39
CA HIS A 211 5.01 -13.76 -14.42
C HIS A 211 6.09 -12.67 -14.38
N LEU A 212 5.74 -11.41 -14.63
CA LEU A 212 6.64 -10.25 -14.59
C LEU A 212 6.63 -9.55 -13.23
N LEU A 213 5.63 -9.83 -12.39
CA LEU A 213 5.45 -9.22 -11.09
C LEU A 213 5.61 -10.28 -9.99
N PRO A 214 6.41 -10.05 -8.95
CA PRO A 214 6.43 -10.98 -7.84
C PRO A 214 5.08 -10.97 -7.11
N GLU A 215 4.63 -12.14 -6.70
CA GLU A 215 3.41 -12.27 -5.92
C GLU A 215 3.51 -11.50 -4.59
N ASN A 216 2.40 -10.91 -4.14
CA ASN A 216 2.32 -10.10 -2.92
C ASN A 216 3.16 -8.80 -2.97
N VAL A 217 3.50 -8.32 -4.17
CA VAL A 217 4.13 -7.01 -4.38
C VAL A 217 3.10 -6.05 -4.96
N LEU A 218 2.97 -4.89 -4.32
CA LEU A 218 2.22 -3.76 -4.86
C LEU A 218 3.13 -2.93 -5.75
N VAL A 219 2.70 -2.70 -6.99
CA VAL A 219 3.41 -1.86 -7.96
C VAL A 219 2.48 -0.77 -8.47
N SER A 220 3.00 0.44 -8.64
CA SER A 220 2.28 1.53 -9.32
C SER A 220 2.70 1.62 -10.79
N GLY A 221 1.90 2.30 -11.62
CA GLY A 221 2.17 2.42 -13.06
C GLY A 221 3.41 3.24 -13.43
N ASP A 222 3.96 3.98 -12.46
CA ASP A 222 5.17 4.79 -12.56
C ASP A 222 6.43 4.10 -12.00
N GLU A 223 6.31 2.86 -11.48
CA GLU A 223 7.48 2.09 -11.04
C GLU A 223 8.23 1.46 -12.22
N ASP A 224 9.55 1.61 -12.22
CA ASP A 224 10.43 0.90 -13.13
C ASP A 224 10.50 -0.58 -12.75
N ILE A 225 9.99 -1.44 -13.64
CA ILE A 225 10.07 -2.90 -13.47
C ILE A 225 11.30 -3.39 -14.26
N PRO A 226 12.31 -3.96 -13.58
CA PRO A 226 13.52 -4.46 -14.26
C PRO A 226 13.18 -5.43 -15.38
N GLY A 227 13.74 -5.20 -16.57
CA GLY A 227 13.50 -6.03 -17.75
C GLY A 227 12.26 -5.64 -18.58
N ILE A 228 11.48 -4.64 -18.15
CA ILE A 228 10.38 -4.06 -18.93
C ILE A 228 10.81 -2.69 -19.47
N ALA A 229 10.65 -2.48 -20.78
CA ALA A 229 10.94 -1.19 -21.39
C ALA A 229 9.86 -0.16 -21.06
N ALA A 230 10.27 1.09 -20.85
CA ALA A 230 9.33 2.20 -20.64
C ALA A 230 8.37 2.34 -21.83
N SER A 231 7.11 2.66 -21.54
CA SER A 231 6.10 2.88 -22.58
C SER A 231 6.50 4.08 -23.47
N PRO A 232 6.48 3.96 -24.81
CA PRO A 232 6.83 5.06 -25.73
C PRO A 232 5.93 6.29 -25.59
N THR A 233 4.72 6.13 -25.03
CA THR A 233 3.70 7.18 -25.00
C THR A 233 3.72 8.09 -23.76
N GLY A 234 4.59 7.85 -22.77
CA GLY A 234 4.70 8.69 -21.57
C GLY A 234 3.44 8.81 -20.69
N LYS A 235 2.35 8.11 -21.05
CA LYS A 235 1.12 8.00 -20.26
C LYS A 235 1.07 6.60 -19.63
N HIS A 236 1.33 6.58 -18.33
CA HIS A 236 1.37 5.39 -17.50
C HIS A 236 -0.05 4.91 -17.19
N HIS A 237 -0.64 4.18 -18.13
CA HIS A 237 -1.76 3.29 -17.85
C HIS A 237 -1.32 1.90 -18.30
N MET A 238 -1.31 0.94 -17.37
CA MET A 238 -1.24 -0.47 -17.71
C MET A 238 -2.43 -0.76 -18.64
N ILE A 239 -2.14 -1.14 -19.88
CA ILE A 239 -3.12 -1.25 -20.97
C ILE A 239 -4.19 -2.27 -20.57
N GLY A 240 -5.45 -1.82 -20.48
CA GLY A 240 -6.58 -2.69 -20.13
C GLY A 240 -7.90 -2.03 -19.74
N SER A 241 -7.99 -0.70 -19.65
CA SER A 241 -9.27 -0.01 -19.48
C SER A 241 -10.06 0.03 -20.80
N SER A 242 -10.66 -1.09 -21.19
CA SER A 242 -11.70 -1.07 -22.22
C SER A 242 -12.94 -0.36 -21.65
N SER A 243 -13.07 0.93 -21.90
CA SER A 243 -14.38 1.58 -21.91
C SER A 243 -15.20 0.98 -23.05
N PRO A 244 -16.48 0.63 -22.84
CA PRO A 244 -17.34 0.28 -23.96
C PRO A 244 -17.55 1.53 -24.81
N VAL A 245 -17.19 1.42 -26.09
CA VAL A 245 -17.63 2.36 -27.12
C VAL A 245 -19.15 2.26 -27.19
N LYS A 246 -19.82 3.41 -27.16
CA LYS A 246 -21.27 3.54 -27.34
C LYS A 246 -21.76 2.88 -28.62
#